data_AF-A0A969HAK2-F1
#
_entry.id   AF-A0A969HAK2-F1
#
_cell.length_a   1.000
_cell.length_b   1.000
_cell.length_c   1.000
_cell.angle_alpha   90.00
_cell.angle_beta   90.00
_cell.angle_gamma   90.00
#
_symmetry.space_group_name_H-M   'P 1'
#
loop_
_entity.id
_entity.type
_entity.pdbx_description
1 polymer ?
#
loop_
_entity_poly.entity_id
_entity_poly.type
_entity_poly.pdbx_seq_one_letter_code
_entity_poly.pdbx_strand_id
1 'polypeptide(L)'
;MDILHLIDRLESLVTESFHLPFTSNVIVQEDAFLDIIDQMRISIPEEVKLAKRTEAERDRTLLQAQEEANRLLEMAREKAKSMANDHELVIYAQERAQEIEADAHRQAEEIVAEADEYIIDQLSELEEQLMKTLTTVRNGLRQVRETQTRPADKEDVAEQKEVLEEER
;
A
#
# COMPACT_ATOMS: atom_id res chain seq x y z
N MET A 1 47.83 43.81 -15.37
CA MET A 1 49.07 43.24 -14.83
C MET A 1 48.72 42.68 -13.48
N ASP A 2 49.15 41.45 -13.22
CA ASP A 2 49.01 40.81 -11.92
C ASP A 2 49.93 41.51 -10.91
N ILE A 3 49.48 41.71 -9.66
CA ILE A 3 50.32 42.23 -8.56
C ILE A 3 51.66 41.50 -8.47
N LEU A 4 51.66 40.18 -8.69
CA LEU A 4 52.88 39.35 -8.61
C LEU A 4 53.91 39.81 -9.65
N HIS A 5 53.46 40.09 -10.87
CA HIS A 5 54.33 40.58 -11.94
C HIS A 5 54.85 42.00 -11.67
N LEU A 6 54.09 42.84 -10.95
CA LEU A 6 54.57 44.17 -10.53
C LEU A 6 55.61 44.07 -9.40
N ILE A 7 55.42 43.12 -8.47
CA ILE A 7 56.40 42.82 -7.41
C ILE A 7 57.70 42.31 -8.03
N ASP A 8 57.62 41.32 -8.92
CA ASP A 8 58.78 40.75 -9.60
C ASP A 8 59.56 41.82 -10.37
N ARG A 9 58.84 42.74 -11.04
CA ARG A 9 59.45 43.83 -11.78
C ARG A 9 60.10 44.87 -10.87
N LEU A 10 59.51 45.15 -9.71
CA LEU A 10 60.10 46.02 -8.69
C LEU A 10 61.37 45.39 -8.10
N GLU A 11 61.33 44.09 -7.83
CA GLU A 11 62.45 43.30 -7.32
C GLU A 11 63.61 43.26 -8.33
N SER A 12 63.32 43.00 -9.61
CA SER A 12 64.31 43.07 -10.69
C SER A 12 64.92 44.46 -10.80
N LEU A 13 64.09 45.51 -10.76
CA LEU A 13 64.57 46.90 -10.82
C LEU A 13 65.56 47.21 -9.69
N VAL A 14 65.27 46.77 -8.46
CA VAL A 14 66.15 46.97 -7.31
C VAL A 14 67.41 46.11 -7.38
N THR A 15 67.32 44.89 -7.91
CA THR A 15 68.44 43.94 -8.01
C THR A 15 69.42 44.29 -9.14
N GLU A 16 68.93 44.85 -10.25
CA GLU A 16 69.74 45.27 -11.39
C GLU A 16 70.34 46.68 -11.23
N SER A 17 69.93 47.40 -10.19
CA SER A 17 70.36 48.76 -9.91
C SER A 17 71.80 48.85 -9.39
N PHE A 18 72.40 50.04 -9.50
CA PHE A 18 73.81 50.22 -9.14
C PHE A 18 74.01 50.21 -7.62
N HIS A 19 74.72 49.20 -7.12
CA HIS A 19 75.09 49.09 -5.71
C HIS A 19 76.36 49.89 -5.40
N LEU A 20 76.31 50.71 -4.36
CA LEU A 20 77.47 51.50 -3.92
C LEU A 20 78.44 50.64 -3.09
N PRO A 21 79.73 50.52 -3.48
CA PRO A 21 80.69 49.67 -2.77
C PRO A 21 80.89 50.17 -1.33
N PHE A 22 81.07 49.21 -0.41
CA PHE A 22 81.21 49.47 1.04
C PHE A 22 79.97 50.08 1.73
N THR A 23 78.81 50.10 1.05
CA THR A 23 77.54 50.57 1.65
C THR A 23 76.39 49.61 1.32
N SER A 24 75.28 49.73 2.05
CA SER A 24 74.03 49.00 1.75
C SER A 24 73.10 49.77 0.82
N ASN A 25 73.56 50.85 0.19
CA ASN A 25 72.73 51.76 -0.59
C ASN A 25 72.72 51.37 -2.08
N VAL A 26 71.56 51.55 -2.72
CA VAL A 26 71.30 51.23 -4.12
C VAL A 26 70.82 52.49 -4.84
N ILE A 27 71.35 52.76 -6.03
CA ILE A 27 70.92 53.86 -6.90
C ILE A 27 69.95 53.28 -7.92
N VAL A 28 68.68 53.71 -7.82
CA VAL A 28 67.57 53.23 -8.66
C VAL A 28 67.09 54.37 -9.57
N GLN A 29 66.60 54.04 -10.76
CA GLN A 29 65.93 55.01 -11.63
C GLN A 29 64.56 55.39 -11.03
N GLU A 30 64.44 56.65 -10.61
CA GLU A 30 63.25 57.17 -9.92
C GLU A 30 61.97 57.01 -10.76
N ASP A 31 61.99 57.41 -12.03
CA ASP A 31 60.81 57.35 -12.91
C ASP A 31 60.26 55.91 -13.05
N ALA A 32 61.14 54.95 -13.32
CA ALA A 32 60.77 53.55 -13.49
C ALA A 32 60.28 52.89 -12.18
N PHE A 33 60.84 53.32 -11.04
CA PHE A 33 60.40 52.87 -9.72
C PHE A 33 59.00 53.40 -9.39
N LEU A 34 58.77 54.71 -9.59
CA LEU A 34 57.49 55.35 -9.34
C LEU A 34 56.39 54.83 -10.26
N ASP A 35 56.68 54.55 -11.53
CA ASP A 35 55.72 53.95 -12.46
C ASP A 35 55.20 52.59 -11.99
N ILE A 36 56.07 51.75 -11.41
CA ILE A 36 55.67 50.43 -10.87
C ILE A 36 54.80 50.63 -9.63
N ILE A 37 55.16 51.56 -8.74
CA ILE A 37 54.37 51.90 -7.55
C ILE A 37 52.99 52.44 -7.92
N ASP A 38 52.89 53.29 -8.93
CA ASP A 38 51.61 53.82 -9.41
C ASP A 38 50.74 52.72 -10.04
N GLN A 39 51.33 51.80 -10.78
CA GLN A 39 50.62 50.63 -11.30
C GLN A 39 50.11 49.73 -10.17
N MET A 40 50.93 49.47 -9.15
CA MET A 40 50.52 48.73 -7.95
C MET A 40 49.38 49.42 -7.20
N ARG A 41 49.43 50.76 -7.10
CA ARG A 41 48.39 51.54 -6.43
C ARG A 41 47.03 51.42 -7.12
N ILE A 42 47.01 51.10 -8.41
CA ILE A 42 45.79 50.88 -9.19
C ILE A 42 45.35 49.42 -9.14
N SER A 43 46.26 48.46 -9.29
CA SER A 43 45.89 47.04 -9.41
C SER A 43 45.57 46.37 -8.08
N ILE A 44 46.33 46.66 -7.01
CA ILE A 44 46.19 46.00 -5.71
C ILE A 44 44.78 46.19 -5.12
N PRO A 45 44.19 47.40 -5.08
CA PRO A 45 42.86 47.58 -4.50
C PRO A 45 41.77 46.81 -5.26
N GLU A 46 41.87 46.72 -6.59
CA GLU A 46 40.90 46.00 -7.42
C GLU A 46 41.02 44.49 -7.22
N GLU A 47 42.23 43.93 -7.14
CA GLU A 47 42.45 42.51 -6.85
C GLU A 47 41.98 42.13 -5.45
N VAL A 48 42.24 42.96 -4.43
CA VAL A 48 41.74 42.74 -3.07
C VAL A 48 40.21 42.79 -3.02
N LYS A 49 39.59 43.71 -3.77
CA LYS A 49 38.13 43.82 -3.88
C LYS A 49 37.52 42.62 -4.58
N LEU A 50 38.17 42.11 -5.62
CA LEU A 50 37.77 40.88 -6.29
C LEU A 50 37.85 39.68 -5.34
N ALA A 51 38.97 39.51 -4.63
CA ALA A 51 39.15 38.43 -3.66
C ALA A 51 38.04 38.44 -2.59
N LYS A 52 37.74 39.60 -2.00
CA LYS A 52 36.65 39.75 -1.02
C LYS A 52 35.26 39.43 -1.60
N ARG A 53 35.01 39.76 -2.86
CA ARG A 53 33.76 39.42 -3.53
C ARG A 53 33.65 37.92 -3.76
N THR A 54 34.71 37.29 -4.25
CA THR A 54 34.76 35.84 -4.46
C THR A 54 34.58 35.08 -3.15
N GLU A 55 35.17 35.55 -2.05
CA GLU A 55 34.96 34.98 -0.71
C GLU A 55 33.49 35.09 -0.28
N ALA A 56 32.88 36.27 -0.42
CA ALA A 56 31.46 36.47 -0.08
C ALA A 56 30.52 35.62 -0.97
N GLU A 57 30.82 35.46 -2.26
CA GLU A 57 30.06 34.61 -3.17
C GLU A 57 30.19 33.13 -2.81
N ARG A 58 31.39 32.69 -2.42
CA ARG A 58 31.63 31.32 -1.94
C ARG A 58 30.80 31.05 -0.69
N ASP A 59 30.84 31.93 0.30
CA ASP A 59 30.08 31.77 1.55
C ASP A 59 28.58 31.73 1.30
N ARG A 60 28.08 32.62 0.42
CA ARG A 60 26.69 32.61 -0.01
C ARG A 60 26.31 31.28 -0.68
N THR A 61 27.15 30.77 -1.56
CA THR A 61 26.92 29.49 -2.25
C THR A 61 26.88 28.33 -1.28
N LEU A 62 27.79 28.31 -0.29
CA LEU A 62 27.81 27.29 0.75
C LEU A 62 26.55 27.31 1.61
N LEU A 63 26.10 28.50 2.02
CA LEU A 63 24.86 28.66 2.79
C LEU A 63 23.65 28.16 1.99
N GLN A 64 23.54 28.56 0.72
CA GLN A 64 22.46 28.11 -0.16
C GLN A 64 22.46 26.59 -0.34
N ALA A 65 23.63 25.99 -0.59
CA ALA A 65 23.77 24.55 -0.72
C ALA A 65 23.38 23.82 0.58
N GLN A 66 23.71 24.39 1.74
CA GLN A 66 23.36 23.81 3.04
C GLN A 66 21.85 23.90 3.32
N GLU A 67 21.22 25.03 3.00
CA GLU A 67 19.77 25.20 3.08
C GLU A 67 19.04 24.22 2.15
N GLU A 68 19.50 24.09 0.91
CA GLU A 68 18.91 23.17 -0.06
C GLU A 68 19.08 21.71 0.35
N ALA A 69 20.26 21.33 0.87
CA ALA A 69 20.50 20.00 1.41
C ALA A 69 19.58 19.68 2.60
N ASN A 70 19.40 20.63 3.52
CA ASN A 70 18.49 20.46 4.65
C ASN A 70 17.04 20.28 4.19
N ARG A 71 16.60 21.11 3.23
CA ARG A 71 15.25 21.01 2.64
C ARG A 71 15.04 19.67 1.94
N LEU A 72 16.02 19.20 1.17
CA LEU A 72 15.94 17.90 0.49
C LEU A 72 15.84 16.75 1.49
N LEU A 73 16.60 16.84 2.58
CA LEU A 73 16.61 15.82 3.63
C LEU A 73 15.27 15.78 4.38
N GLU A 74 14.66 16.94 4.65
CA GLU A 74 13.32 17.03 5.21
C GLU A 74 12.25 16.41 4.30
N MET A 75 12.25 16.76 3.01
CA MET A 75 11.33 16.16 2.02
C MET A 75 11.52 14.65 1.90
N ALA A 76 12.76 14.16 1.94
CA ALA A 76 13.07 12.73 1.90
C ALA A 76 12.53 11.99 3.13
N ARG A 77 12.67 12.59 4.33
CA ARG A 77 12.13 12.03 5.58
C ARG A 77 10.60 11.99 5.56
N GLU A 78 9.95 13.05 5.10
CA GLU A 78 8.49 13.11 4.99
C GLU A 78 7.97 12.05 4.02
N LYS A 79 8.61 11.91 2.85
CA LYS A 79 8.27 10.88 1.87
C LYS A 79 8.47 9.47 2.43
N ALA A 80 9.57 9.22 3.11
CA ALA A 80 9.83 7.92 3.75
C ALA A 80 8.77 7.59 4.80
N LYS A 81 8.35 8.57 5.61
CA LYS A 81 7.27 8.41 6.59
C LYS A 81 5.93 8.10 5.94
N SER A 82 5.57 8.82 4.86
CA SER A 82 4.35 8.53 4.10
C SER A 82 4.36 7.11 3.54
N MET A 83 5.47 6.72 2.90
CA MET A 83 5.60 5.37 2.34
C MET A 83 5.52 4.27 3.40
N ALA A 84 6.11 4.48 4.58
CA ALA A 84 6.01 3.53 5.69
C ALA A 84 4.56 3.40 6.18
N ASN A 85 3.85 4.53 6.37
CA ASN A 85 2.44 4.52 6.75
C ASN A 85 1.57 3.82 5.71
N ASP A 86 1.79 4.11 4.41
CA ASP A 86 1.05 3.48 3.32
C ASP A 86 1.32 1.97 3.27
N HIS A 87 2.56 1.55 3.52
CA HIS A 87 2.93 0.14 3.57
C HIS A 87 2.28 -0.59 4.75
N GLU A 88 2.31 -0.01 5.94
CA GLU A 88 1.61 -0.55 7.12
C GLU A 88 0.10 -0.65 6.88
N LEU A 89 -0.50 0.36 6.25
CA LEU A 89 -1.92 0.34 5.88
C LEU A 89 -2.24 -0.78 4.89
N VAL A 90 -1.37 -1.00 3.88
CA VAL A 90 -1.56 -2.08 2.90
C VAL A 90 -1.46 -3.45 3.56
N ILE A 91 -0.48 -3.66 4.45
CA ILE A 91 -0.36 -4.93 5.20
C ILE A 91 -1.61 -5.17 6.04
N TYR A 92 -2.03 -4.17 6.81
CA TYR A 92 -3.24 -4.27 7.62
C TYR A 92 -4.49 -4.56 6.78
N ALA A 93 -4.64 -3.91 5.62
CA ALA A 93 -5.75 -4.16 4.72
C ALA A 93 -5.72 -5.59 4.14
N GLN A 94 -4.53 -6.14 3.85
CA GLN A 94 -4.35 -7.51 3.38
C GLN A 94 -4.70 -8.53 4.47
N GLU A 95 -4.22 -8.33 5.71
CA GLU A 95 -4.58 -9.18 6.85
C GLU A 95 -6.09 -9.16 7.08
N ARG A 96 -6.71 -7.97 7.06
CA ARG A 96 -8.15 -7.83 7.24
C ARG A 96 -8.95 -8.49 6.12
N ALA A 97 -8.47 -8.42 4.88
CA ALA A 97 -9.09 -9.10 3.75
C ALA A 97 -9.04 -10.63 3.93
N GLN A 98 -7.90 -11.17 4.34
CA GLN A 98 -7.75 -12.61 4.61
C GLN A 98 -8.66 -13.08 5.75
N GLU A 99 -8.79 -12.30 6.82
CA GLU A 99 -9.75 -12.60 7.89
C GLU A 99 -11.20 -12.64 7.37
N ILE A 100 -11.60 -11.66 6.56
CA ILE A 100 -12.95 -11.61 5.98
C ILE A 100 -13.20 -12.81 5.07
N GLU A 101 -12.22 -13.19 4.24
CA GLU A 101 -12.32 -14.37 3.38
C GLU A 101 -12.44 -15.66 4.20
N ALA A 102 -11.62 -15.82 5.25
CA ALA A 102 -11.68 -16.96 6.14
C ALA A 102 -13.03 -17.04 6.90
N ASP A 103 -13.55 -15.91 7.36
CA ASP A 103 -14.86 -15.81 8.00
C ASP A 103 -15.99 -16.17 7.04
N ALA A 104 -15.93 -15.66 5.81
CA ALA A 104 -16.92 -15.95 4.78
C ALA A 104 -16.91 -17.44 4.39
N HIS A 105 -15.73 -18.04 4.26
CA HIS A 105 -15.61 -19.48 4.00
C HIS A 105 -16.19 -20.32 5.13
N ARG A 106 -15.88 -20.00 6.40
CA ARG A 106 -16.46 -20.71 7.55
C ARG A 106 -17.97 -20.60 7.61
N GLN A 107 -18.52 -19.39 7.40
CA GLN A 107 -19.96 -19.19 7.37
C GLN A 107 -20.62 -19.96 6.22
N ALA A 108 -19.99 -20.00 5.05
CA ALA A 108 -20.50 -20.78 3.92
C ALA A 108 -20.53 -22.28 4.22
N GLU A 109 -19.48 -22.83 4.84
CA GLU A 109 -19.44 -24.23 5.28
C GLU A 109 -20.52 -24.54 6.32
N GLU A 110 -20.71 -23.63 7.29
CA GLU A 110 -21.76 -23.75 8.32
C GLU A 110 -23.16 -23.75 7.71
N ILE A 111 -23.45 -22.83 6.79
CA ILE A 111 -24.74 -22.76 6.08
C ILE A 111 -24.99 -24.04 5.28
N VAL A 112 -23.97 -24.58 4.60
CA VAL A 112 -24.13 -25.82 3.83
C VAL A 112 -24.43 -26.99 4.77
N ALA A 113 -23.71 -27.11 5.89
CA ALA A 113 -23.95 -28.15 6.87
C ALA A 113 -25.35 -28.06 7.49
N GLU A 114 -25.80 -26.86 7.86
CA GLU A 114 -27.14 -26.61 8.39
C GLU A 114 -28.23 -26.93 7.36
N ALA A 115 -28.01 -26.59 6.09
CA ALA A 115 -28.93 -26.93 5.01
C ALA A 115 -29.03 -28.44 4.77
N ASP A 116 -27.91 -29.16 4.83
CA ASP A 116 -27.89 -30.62 4.69
C ASP A 116 -28.65 -31.30 5.85
N GLU A 117 -28.43 -30.84 7.10
CA GLU A 117 -29.16 -31.32 8.27
C GLU A 117 -30.67 -31.07 8.12
N TYR A 118 -31.05 -29.85 7.75
CA TYR A 118 -32.45 -29.49 7.50
C TYR A 118 -33.10 -30.37 6.41
N ILE A 119 -32.39 -30.65 5.31
CA ILE A 119 -32.90 -31.52 4.24
C ILE A 119 -33.13 -32.94 4.76
N ILE A 120 -32.20 -33.49 5.54
CA ILE A 120 -32.33 -34.84 6.11
C ILE A 120 -33.56 -34.91 7.01
N ASP A 121 -33.77 -33.92 7.87
CA ASP A 121 -34.92 -33.86 8.77
C ASP A 121 -36.24 -33.79 7.99
N GLN A 122 -36.32 -32.91 7.00
CA GLN A 122 -37.53 -32.76 6.18
C GLN A 122 -37.84 -34.01 5.34
N LEU A 123 -36.81 -34.66 4.78
CA LEU A 123 -36.99 -35.90 4.03
C LEU A 123 -37.40 -37.06 4.94
N SER A 124 -36.86 -37.12 6.15
CA SER A 124 -37.22 -38.14 7.15
C SER A 124 -38.66 -37.98 7.62
N GLU A 125 -39.11 -36.75 7.88
CA GLU A 125 -40.52 -36.47 8.22
C GLU A 125 -41.45 -36.86 7.07
N LEU A 126 -41.08 -36.51 5.84
CA LEU A 126 -41.84 -36.89 4.65
C LEU A 126 -41.94 -38.41 4.49
N GLU A 127 -40.84 -39.14 4.71
CA GLU A 127 -40.81 -40.60 4.67
C GLU A 127 -41.81 -41.20 5.68
N GLU A 128 -41.81 -40.71 6.92
CA GLU A 128 -42.73 -41.17 7.95
C GLU A 128 -44.20 -40.93 7.57
N GLN A 129 -44.51 -39.75 7.03
CA GLN A 129 -45.85 -39.42 6.55
C GLN A 129 -46.29 -40.32 5.39
N LEU A 130 -45.40 -40.60 4.45
CA LEU A 130 -45.68 -41.51 3.33
C LEU A 130 -45.91 -42.94 3.82
N MET A 131 -45.12 -43.43 4.80
CA MET A 131 -45.33 -44.74 5.41
C MET A 131 -46.69 -44.86 6.12
N LYS A 132 -47.11 -43.83 6.88
CA LYS A 132 -48.44 -43.77 7.52
C LYS A 132 -49.56 -43.79 6.47
N THR A 133 -49.40 -43.01 5.41
CA THR A 133 -50.37 -42.94 4.31
C THR A 133 -50.47 -44.29 3.59
N LEU A 134 -49.34 -44.91 3.26
CA LEU A 134 -49.29 -46.22 2.62
C LEU A 134 -49.94 -47.31 3.49
N THR A 135 -49.70 -47.29 4.80
CA THR A 135 -50.33 -48.21 5.75
C THR A 135 -51.84 -48.03 5.76
N THR A 136 -52.32 -46.79 5.75
CA THR A 136 -53.76 -46.47 5.65
C THR A 136 -54.38 -47.00 4.37
N VAL A 137 -53.71 -46.79 3.22
CA VAL A 137 -54.16 -47.32 1.92
C VAL A 137 -54.22 -48.86 1.93
N ARG A 138 -53.18 -49.52 2.45
CA ARG A 138 -53.14 -51.00 2.58
C ARG A 138 -54.27 -51.53 3.45
N ASN A 139 -54.54 -50.87 4.58
CA ASN A 139 -55.65 -51.22 5.47
C ASN A 139 -57.01 -51.06 4.77
N GLY A 140 -57.22 -49.95 4.05
CA GLY A 140 -58.43 -49.72 3.26
C GLY A 140 -58.64 -50.77 2.16
N LEU A 141 -57.57 -51.11 1.43
CA LEU A 141 -57.61 -52.17 0.40
C LEU A 141 -57.96 -53.54 0.99
N ARG A 142 -57.39 -53.89 2.16
CA ARG A 142 -57.72 -55.14 2.86
C ARG A 142 -59.20 -55.19 3.23
N GLN A 143 -59.75 -54.11 3.79
CA GLN A 143 -61.16 -54.03 4.17
C GLN A 143 -62.10 -54.19 2.97
N VAL A 144 -61.77 -53.57 1.82
CA VAL A 144 -62.54 -53.73 0.58
C VAL A 144 -62.48 -55.17 0.06
N ARG A 145 -61.29 -55.80 0.11
CA ARG A 145 -61.13 -57.22 -0.27
C ARG A 145 -61.94 -58.15 0.62
N GLU A 146 -61.87 -57.98 1.93
CA GLU A 146 -62.64 -58.76 2.90
C GLU A 146 -64.15 -58.61 2.67
N THR A 147 -64.60 -57.41 2.32
CA THR A 147 -66.00 -57.13 1.96
C THR A 147 -66.41 -57.80 0.64
N GLN A 148 -65.51 -57.98 -0.33
CA GLN A 148 -65.78 -58.73 -1.58
C GLN A 148 -65.73 -60.25 -1.40
N THR A 149 -64.97 -60.76 -0.43
CA THR A 149 -64.85 -62.21 -0.16
C THR A 149 -65.86 -62.76 0.84
N ARG A 150 -66.62 -61.91 1.56
CA ARG A 150 -67.88 -62.37 2.15
C ARG A 150 -68.82 -62.69 0.99
N PRO A 151 -69.23 -63.96 0.78
CA PRO A 151 -70.37 -64.18 -0.07
C PRO A 151 -71.49 -63.31 0.52
N ALA A 152 -72.22 -62.60 -0.33
CA ALA A 152 -73.53 -62.14 0.09
C ALA A 152 -74.24 -63.39 0.62
N ASP A 153 -74.42 -63.47 1.95
CA ASP A 153 -75.19 -64.52 2.58
C ASP A 153 -76.54 -64.49 1.89
N LYS A 154 -76.71 -65.45 0.97
CA LYS A 154 -77.98 -65.79 0.36
C LYS A 154 -78.78 -66.51 1.44
N GLU A 155 -79.17 -65.82 2.49
CA GLU A 155 -80.04 -66.41 3.53
C GLU A 155 -81.31 -65.60 3.82
N ASP A 156 -81.49 -64.39 3.29
CA ASP A 156 -82.74 -63.62 3.54
C ASP A 156 -83.79 -63.67 2.41
N VAL A 157 -83.61 -64.48 1.36
CA VAL A 157 -84.61 -64.60 0.27
C VAL A 157 -85.37 -65.94 0.29
N ALA A 158 -84.99 -66.88 1.16
CA ALA A 158 -85.71 -68.16 1.28
C ALA A 158 -86.94 -68.07 2.21
N GLU A 159 -86.91 -67.27 3.28
CA GLU A 159 -88.05 -67.16 4.22
C GLU A 159 -89.26 -66.37 3.67
N GLN A 160 -89.13 -65.61 2.59
CA GLN A 160 -90.26 -64.88 1.99
C GLN A 160 -91.05 -65.67 0.94
N LYS A 161 -90.59 -66.86 0.53
CA LYS A 161 -91.34 -67.69 -0.42
C LYS A 161 -92.28 -68.70 0.24
N GLU A 162 -92.06 -69.09 1.49
CA GLU A 162 -92.96 -70.02 2.20
C GLU A 162 -94.24 -69.32 2.69
N VAL A 163 -94.18 -68.03 3.01
CA VAL A 163 -95.36 -67.26 3.50
C VAL A 163 -96.34 -66.90 2.38
N LEU A 164 -95.96 -66.99 1.09
CA LEU A 164 -96.83 -66.64 -0.03
C LEU A 164 -97.55 -67.84 -0.69
N GLU A 165 -97.23 -69.09 -0.31
CA GLU A 165 -97.98 -70.28 -0.75
C GLU A 165 -99.00 -70.78 0.30
N GLU A 166 -99.00 -70.25 1.53
CA GLU A 166 -100.07 -70.53 2.51
C GLU A 166 -101.31 -69.62 2.41
N GLU A 167 -101.28 -68.57 1.57
CA GLU A 167 -102.43 -67.66 1.36
C GLU A 167 -103.12 -67.79 -0.02
N ARG A 168 -102.99 -68.91 -0.75
CA ARG A 168 -103.78 -69.15 -1.98
C ARG A 168 -104.41 -70.53 -2.10
#